data_AF-A0A7H8PI85-F1
#
_entry.id   AF-A0A7H8PI85-F1
#
_cell.length_a   1.000
_cell.length_b   1.000
_cell.length_c   1.000
_cell.angle_alpha   90.00
_cell.angle_beta   90.00
_cell.angle_gamma   90.00
#
_symmetry.space_group_name_H-M   'P 1'
#
loop_
_entity.id
_entity.type
_entity.pdbx_description
1 polymer ?
#
loop_
_entity_poly.entity_id
_entity_poly.type
_entity_poly.pdbx_seq_one_letter_code
_entity_poly.pdbx_strand_id
1 'polypeptide(L)'
;MEYDETVYRKIDAYIRGELSEDDKNAFEEEMAADIRLKKEVMMQLSVKDVATDNGWNLIEKKEYKEEIDAVVSYRRSEVYERDIQAVKQGGKRYFEKEENQGRQKKKKYLYALLGAVGVIIFFFVTLFTGEPQTSELYAMYNEWDNLPSFVTQGTQKNILIIGEQAFTEKEYERVIAIFTDVVETNKTDQLPYVLAYLGASYLELEAYEKAITVFDQLLETETVESSKAYWYKAMVYLRKGDVENVKKQLHLILNDPENYNFDKATQLLEEL
;
A
#
# COMPACT_ATOMS: atom_id res chain seq x y z
N MET A 1 35.54 -4.99 -34.47
CA MET A 1 35.41 -5.31 -35.91
C MET A 1 36.10 -6.63 -36.10
N GLU A 2 35.28 -7.66 -36.26
CA GLU A 2 35.65 -9.03 -36.61
C GLU A 2 36.25 -9.04 -38.00
N TYR A 3 37.25 -9.89 -38.25
CA TYR A 3 37.67 -10.16 -39.62
C TYR A 3 36.51 -10.88 -40.36
N ASP A 4 36.49 -10.81 -41.68
CA ASP A 4 35.52 -11.58 -42.43
C ASP A 4 35.86 -13.09 -42.38
N GLU A 5 34.87 -13.91 -42.73
CA GLU A 5 34.99 -15.37 -42.70
C GLU A 5 36.08 -15.92 -43.63
N THR A 6 36.48 -15.15 -44.66
CA THR A 6 37.51 -15.56 -45.61
C THR A 6 38.91 -15.42 -45.01
N VAL A 7 39.14 -14.35 -44.25
CA VAL A 7 40.38 -14.14 -43.50
C VAL A 7 40.53 -15.21 -42.42
N TYR A 8 39.46 -15.52 -41.68
CA TYR A 8 39.49 -16.59 -40.67
C TYR A 8 39.81 -17.95 -41.29
N ARG A 9 39.25 -18.28 -42.46
CA ARG A 9 39.61 -19.51 -43.18
C ARG A 9 41.07 -19.54 -43.62
N LYS A 10 41.64 -18.40 -44.03
CA LYS A 10 43.05 -18.29 -44.42
C LYS A 10 43.99 -18.47 -43.22
N ILE A 11 43.64 -17.88 -42.08
CA ILE A 11 44.35 -18.09 -40.80
C ILE A 11 44.35 -19.59 -40.44
N ASP A 12 43.19 -20.22 -40.51
CA ASP A 12 43.00 -21.64 -40.21
C ASP A 12 43.85 -22.54 -41.11
N ALA A 13 43.82 -22.31 -42.43
CA ALA A 13 44.60 -23.05 -43.41
C ALA A 13 46.11 -22.85 -43.19
N TYR A 14 46.54 -21.62 -42.85
CA TYR A 14 47.93 -21.33 -42.50
C TYR A 14 48.36 -22.10 -41.25
N ILE A 15 47.55 -22.09 -40.19
CA ILE A 15 47.82 -22.80 -38.93
C ILE A 15 47.82 -24.33 -39.11
N ARG A 16 47.06 -24.86 -40.07
CA ARG A 16 47.05 -26.29 -40.43
C ARG A 16 48.14 -26.68 -41.44
N GLY A 17 48.84 -25.73 -42.03
CA GLY A 17 49.86 -25.98 -43.06
C GLY A 17 49.26 -26.43 -44.40
N GLU A 18 48.02 -26.03 -44.70
CA GLU A 18 47.26 -26.41 -45.89
C GLU A 18 47.43 -25.41 -47.05
N LEU A 19 48.12 -24.28 -46.81
CA LEU A 19 48.42 -23.30 -47.86
C LEU A 19 49.55 -23.76 -48.77
N SER A 20 49.47 -23.39 -50.04
CA SER A 20 50.60 -23.54 -50.97
C SER A 20 51.77 -22.65 -50.54
N GLU A 21 52.99 -22.95 -50.99
CA GLU A 21 54.18 -22.18 -50.61
C GLU A 21 54.07 -20.71 -51.04
N ASP A 22 53.50 -20.45 -52.23
CA ASP A 22 53.28 -19.10 -52.74
C ASP A 22 52.22 -18.35 -51.88
N ASP A 23 51.12 -19.00 -51.53
CA ASP A 23 50.06 -18.41 -50.70
C ASP A 23 50.51 -18.17 -49.26
N LYS A 24 51.36 -19.06 -48.74
CA LYS A 24 51.95 -18.94 -47.41
C LYS A 24 52.88 -17.73 -47.34
N ASN A 25 53.79 -17.58 -48.31
CA ASN A 25 54.71 -16.43 -48.36
C ASN A 25 53.94 -15.11 -48.49
N ALA A 26 52.91 -15.06 -49.34
CA ALA A 26 52.06 -13.89 -49.47
C ALA A 26 51.31 -13.56 -48.16
N PHE A 27 50.85 -14.58 -47.42
CA PHE A 27 50.20 -14.39 -46.13
C PHE A 27 51.17 -13.93 -45.03
N GLU A 28 52.41 -14.41 -45.04
CA GLU A 28 53.45 -13.95 -44.11
C GLU A 28 53.84 -12.48 -44.35
N GLU A 29 53.89 -12.04 -45.60
CA GLU A 29 54.04 -10.62 -45.95
C GLU A 29 52.84 -9.78 -45.49
N GLU A 30 51.62 -10.31 -45.65
CA GLU A 30 50.38 -9.67 -45.17
C GLU A 30 50.40 -9.50 -43.64
N MET A 31 50.85 -10.53 -42.90
CA MET A 31 51.05 -10.46 -41.44
C MET A 31 52.18 -9.51 -41.03
N ALA A 32 53.21 -9.33 -41.86
CA ALA A 32 54.27 -8.37 -41.59
C ALA A 32 53.77 -6.92 -41.74
N ALA A 33 52.84 -6.68 -42.68
CA ALA A 33 52.24 -5.39 -42.93
C ALA A 33 51.08 -5.05 -41.95
N ASP A 34 50.30 -6.05 -41.51
CA ASP A 34 49.18 -5.87 -40.58
C ASP A 34 49.49 -6.50 -39.20
N ILE A 35 49.85 -5.63 -38.25
CA ILE A 35 50.10 -5.97 -36.84
C ILE A 35 48.86 -6.62 -36.19
N ARG A 36 47.64 -6.23 -36.59
CA ARG A 36 46.40 -6.78 -36.02
C ARG A 36 46.17 -8.21 -36.51
N LEU A 37 46.40 -8.48 -37.79
CA LEU A 37 46.31 -9.83 -38.36
C LEU A 37 47.33 -10.75 -37.70
N LYS A 38 48.57 -10.28 -37.55
CA LYS A 38 49.62 -11.00 -36.82
C LYS A 38 49.19 -11.33 -35.39
N LYS A 39 48.58 -10.38 -34.68
CA LYS A 39 48.10 -10.58 -33.31
C LYS A 39 46.96 -11.62 -33.25
N GLU A 40 46.04 -11.60 -34.20
CA GLU A 40 44.95 -12.57 -34.29
C GLU A 40 45.48 -13.99 -34.55
N VAL A 41 46.41 -14.14 -35.50
CA VAL A 41 47.06 -15.42 -35.80
C VAL A 41 47.81 -15.95 -34.58
N MET A 42 48.56 -15.10 -33.88
CA MET A 42 49.25 -15.48 -32.65
C MET A 42 48.29 -15.89 -31.53
N MET A 43 47.14 -15.23 -31.41
CA MET A 43 46.11 -15.61 -30.44
C MET A 43 45.55 -17.00 -30.75
N GLN A 44 45.22 -17.28 -32.01
CA GLN A 44 44.70 -18.58 -32.41
C GLN A 44 45.73 -19.71 -32.30
N LEU A 45 47.01 -19.43 -32.61
CA LEU A 45 48.12 -20.34 -32.32
C LEU A 45 48.26 -20.61 -30.82
N SER A 46 48.17 -19.57 -29.98
CA SER A 46 48.26 -19.75 -28.52
C SER A 46 47.14 -20.61 -27.94
N VAL A 47 45.94 -20.58 -28.54
CA VAL A 47 44.82 -21.46 -28.16
C VAL A 47 45.07 -22.91 -28.60
N LYS A 48 45.62 -23.11 -29.81
CA LYS A 48 45.98 -24.44 -30.32
C LYS A 48 47.14 -25.07 -29.53
N ASP A 49 48.12 -24.27 -29.13
CA ASP A 49 49.30 -24.73 -28.38
C ASP A 49 49.00 -25.03 -26.90
N VAL A 50 47.93 -24.48 -26.32
CA VAL A 50 47.41 -24.91 -25.01
C VAL A 50 46.73 -26.28 -25.11
N ALA A 51 46.22 -26.66 -26.29
CA ALA A 51 45.55 -27.94 -26.53
C ALA A 51 46.52 -29.09 -26.89
N THR A 52 47.78 -28.79 -27.20
CA THR A 52 48.85 -29.78 -27.37
C THR A 52 49.86 -29.66 -26.23
N ASP A 53 50.15 -30.75 -25.53
CA ASP A 53 50.82 -30.84 -24.22
C ASP A 53 52.28 -30.33 -24.11
N ASN A 54 52.75 -29.47 -25.03
CA ASN A 54 54.15 -28.99 -25.12
C ASN A 54 54.31 -27.45 -25.18
N GLY A 55 53.29 -26.67 -24.82
CA GLY A 55 53.24 -25.20 -24.95
C GLY A 55 54.18 -24.33 -24.09
N TRP A 56 55.31 -24.84 -23.60
CA TRP A 56 56.28 -24.06 -22.79
C TRP A 56 57.59 -23.69 -23.50
N ASN A 57 57.78 -24.05 -24.77
CA ASN A 57 59.08 -23.92 -25.44
C ASN A 57 59.32 -22.63 -26.25
N LEU A 58 58.47 -21.59 -26.11
CA LEU A 58 58.65 -20.32 -26.83
C LEU A 58 59.05 -19.11 -25.96
N ILE A 59 59.29 -19.31 -24.65
CA ILE A 59 59.80 -18.25 -23.75
C ILE A 59 61.20 -18.63 -23.22
N GLU A 60 62.09 -19.14 -24.07
CA GLU A 60 63.53 -19.17 -23.76
C GLU A 60 64.24 -17.97 -24.40
N LYS A 61 63.83 -16.75 -24.03
CA LYS A 61 64.75 -15.61 -24.13
C LYS A 61 65.66 -15.66 -22.90
N LYS A 62 66.96 -15.96 -23.12
CA LYS A 62 68.02 -16.00 -22.09
C LYS A 62 68.05 -14.76 -21.16
N GLU A 63 67.55 -13.63 -21.64
CA GLU A 63 67.53 -12.33 -20.95
C GLU A 63 66.74 -12.32 -19.64
N TYR A 64 65.70 -13.15 -19.50
CA TYR A 64 64.83 -13.15 -18.32
C TYR A 64 64.96 -14.40 -17.44
N LYS A 65 65.92 -15.28 -17.74
CA LYS A 65 66.04 -16.57 -17.07
C LYS A 65 66.24 -16.43 -15.56
N GLU A 66 67.08 -15.49 -15.14
CA GLU A 66 67.35 -15.24 -13.72
C GLU A 66 66.12 -14.69 -12.97
N GLU A 67 65.37 -13.77 -13.58
CA GLU A 67 64.13 -13.24 -13.00
C GLU A 67 63.04 -14.32 -12.93
N ILE A 68 62.93 -15.15 -13.96
CA ILE A 68 62.01 -16.30 -13.99
C ILE A 68 62.39 -17.29 -12.89
N ASP A 69 63.67 -17.64 -12.75
CA ASP A 69 64.16 -18.55 -11.72
C ASP A 69 63.95 -17.96 -10.30
N ALA A 70 64.10 -16.64 -10.14
CA ALA A 70 63.80 -15.95 -8.89
C ALA A 70 62.29 -15.99 -8.55
N VAL A 71 61.41 -15.78 -9.53
CA VAL A 71 59.95 -15.87 -9.35
C VAL A 71 59.52 -17.32 -9.07
N VAL A 72 60.13 -18.29 -9.75
CA VAL A 72 59.85 -19.73 -9.56
C VAL A 72 60.32 -20.19 -8.18
N SER A 73 61.51 -19.79 -7.74
CA SER A 73 62.03 -20.11 -6.41
C SER A 73 61.24 -19.44 -5.30
N TYR A 74 60.84 -18.17 -5.47
CA TYR A 74 59.92 -17.50 -4.54
C TYR A 74 58.60 -18.26 -4.44
N ARG A 75 57.97 -18.62 -5.57
CA ARG A 75 56.72 -19.39 -5.60
C ARG A 75 56.82 -20.75 -4.89
N ARG A 76 57.99 -21.38 -4.92
CA ARG A 76 58.25 -22.67 -4.24
C ARG A 76 58.71 -22.52 -2.79
N SER A 77 58.87 -21.30 -2.29
CA SER A 77 59.33 -21.04 -0.92
C SER A 77 58.21 -21.15 0.11
N GLU A 78 58.56 -21.48 1.35
CA GLU A 78 57.61 -21.43 2.48
C GLU A 78 57.10 -20.00 2.76
N VAL A 79 57.85 -18.98 2.33
CA VAL A 79 57.46 -17.56 2.44
C VAL A 79 56.26 -17.27 1.54
N TYR A 80 56.25 -17.79 0.30
CA TYR A 80 55.12 -17.64 -0.61
C TYR A 80 53.85 -18.28 -0.06
N GLU A 81 53.94 -19.48 0.51
CA GLU A 81 52.78 -20.13 1.15
C GLU A 81 52.23 -19.30 2.32
N ARG A 82 53.11 -18.73 3.15
CA ARG A 82 52.73 -17.83 4.24
C ARG A 82 52.05 -16.56 3.72
N ASP A 83 52.62 -15.92 2.71
CA ASP A 83 52.11 -14.67 2.14
C ASP A 83 50.76 -14.89 1.47
N ILE A 84 50.61 -15.97 0.70
CA ILE A 84 49.35 -16.36 0.06
C ILE A 84 48.29 -16.69 1.11
N GLN A 85 48.63 -17.36 2.20
CA GLN A 85 47.69 -17.60 3.29
C GLN A 85 47.27 -16.31 3.99
N ALA A 86 48.19 -15.38 4.25
CA ALA A 86 47.89 -14.09 4.84
C ALA A 86 46.97 -13.25 3.94
N VAL A 87 47.23 -13.22 2.63
CA VAL A 87 46.37 -12.56 1.63
C VAL A 87 45.00 -13.22 1.53
N LYS A 88 44.93 -14.57 1.50
CA LYS A 88 43.66 -15.32 1.51
C LYS A 88 42.84 -15.05 2.77
N GLN A 89 43.48 -14.99 3.93
CA GLN A 89 42.80 -14.70 5.21
C GLN A 89 42.37 -13.23 5.30
N GLY A 90 43.20 -12.30 4.83
CA GLY A 90 42.85 -10.87 4.73
C GLY A 90 41.66 -10.63 3.80
N GLY A 91 41.66 -11.27 2.63
CA GLY A 91 40.55 -11.25 1.67
C GLY A 91 39.27 -11.83 2.27
N LYS A 92 39.32 -13.02 2.88
CA LYS A 92 38.16 -13.62 3.57
C LYS A 92 37.58 -12.69 4.62
N ARG A 93 38.41 -12.10 5.49
CA ARG A 93 37.96 -11.15 6.53
C ARG A 93 37.35 -9.88 5.94
N TYR A 94 37.87 -9.37 4.83
CA TYR A 94 37.33 -8.19 4.16
C TYR A 94 35.95 -8.47 3.56
N PHE A 95 35.82 -9.53 2.77
CA PHE A 95 34.57 -9.89 2.10
C PHE A 95 33.50 -10.43 3.07
N GLU A 96 33.86 -11.18 4.12
CA GLU A 96 32.91 -11.61 5.17
C GLU A 96 32.39 -10.43 6.00
N LYS A 97 33.22 -9.41 6.28
CA LYS A 97 32.82 -8.20 6.99
C LYS A 97 31.86 -7.36 6.15
N GLU A 98 32.12 -7.25 4.85
CA GLU A 98 31.27 -6.50 3.92
C GLU A 98 29.92 -7.20 3.70
N GLU A 99 29.91 -8.53 3.53
CA GLU A 99 28.69 -9.33 3.40
C GLU A 99 27.83 -9.26 4.68
N ASN A 100 28.43 -9.41 5.86
CA ASN A 100 27.69 -9.34 7.12
C ASN A 100 27.18 -7.94 7.44
N GLN A 101 27.93 -6.87 7.13
CA GLN A 101 27.45 -5.50 7.34
C GLN A 101 26.28 -5.15 6.40
N GLY A 102 26.31 -5.60 5.14
CA GLY A 102 25.20 -5.45 4.20
C GLY A 102 23.97 -6.26 4.60
N ARG A 103 24.15 -7.51 5.06
CA ARG A 103 23.08 -8.42 5.45
C ARG A 103 22.40 -8.00 6.77
N GLN A 104 23.16 -7.49 7.74
CA GLN A 104 22.59 -6.94 8.98
C GLN A 104 21.82 -5.64 8.74
N LYS A 105 22.33 -4.72 7.90
CA LYS A 105 21.60 -3.50 7.54
C LYS A 105 20.28 -3.85 6.83
N LYS A 106 20.30 -4.75 5.83
CA LYS A 106 19.09 -5.21 5.12
C LYS A 106 18.06 -5.87 6.05
N LYS A 107 18.48 -6.70 7.00
CA LYS A 107 17.57 -7.30 8.00
C LYS A 107 16.93 -6.23 8.90
N LYS A 108 17.68 -5.24 9.37
CA LYS A 108 17.14 -4.13 10.18
C LYS A 108 16.07 -3.33 9.44
N TYR A 109 16.28 -3.01 8.16
CA TYR A 109 15.25 -2.35 7.34
C TYR A 109 14.03 -3.23 7.08
N LEU A 110 14.21 -4.54 6.89
CA LEU A 110 13.10 -5.47 6.71
C LEU A 110 12.22 -5.57 7.97
N TYR A 111 12.82 -5.65 9.16
CA TYR A 111 12.07 -5.65 10.43
C TYR A 111 11.40 -4.30 10.72
N ALA A 112 12.02 -3.18 10.34
CA ALA A 112 11.40 -1.85 10.46
C ALA A 112 10.16 -1.70 9.55
N LEU A 113 10.21 -2.23 8.33
CA LEU A 113 9.07 -2.24 7.39
C LEU A 113 7.91 -3.12 7.90
N LEU A 114 8.21 -4.32 8.41
CA LEU A 114 7.19 -5.20 8.99
C LEU A 114 6.55 -4.61 10.25
N GLY A 115 7.31 -3.90 11.08
CA GLY A 115 6.79 -3.15 12.22
C GLY A 115 5.84 -2.02 11.83
N ALA A 116 6.20 -1.24 10.80
CA ALA A 116 5.36 -0.12 10.32
C ALA A 116 4.03 -0.61 9.72
N VAL A 117 4.03 -1.69 8.95
CA VAL A 117 2.80 -2.30 8.41
C VAL A 117 1.93 -2.87 9.53
N GLY A 118 2.54 -3.49 10.55
CA GLY A 118 1.82 -3.98 11.73
C GLY A 118 1.12 -2.85 12.50
N VAL A 119 1.78 -1.70 12.69
CA VAL A 119 1.18 -0.53 13.34
C VAL A 119 0.07 0.08 12.48
N ILE A 120 0.23 0.15 11.16
CA ILE A 120 -0.81 0.65 10.25
C ILE A 120 -2.02 -0.29 10.24
N ILE A 121 -1.83 -1.61 10.17
CA ILE A 121 -2.91 -2.60 10.23
C ILE A 121 -3.56 -2.58 11.61
N PHE A 122 -2.79 -2.50 12.70
CA PHE A 122 -3.34 -2.37 14.06
C PHE A 122 -4.16 -1.09 14.21
N PHE A 123 -3.66 0.05 13.71
CA PHE A 123 -4.35 1.33 13.73
C PHE A 123 -5.62 1.30 12.85
N PHE A 124 -5.56 0.69 11.66
CA PHE A 124 -6.73 0.48 10.80
C PHE A 124 -7.75 -0.44 11.46
N VAL A 125 -7.32 -1.55 12.06
CA VAL A 125 -8.20 -2.47 12.78
C VAL A 125 -8.86 -1.74 13.96
N THR A 126 -8.11 -1.01 14.78
CA THR A 126 -8.72 -0.23 15.89
C THR A 126 -9.63 0.91 15.43
N LEU A 127 -9.43 1.46 14.23
CA LEU A 127 -10.27 2.52 13.68
C LEU A 127 -11.50 1.99 12.94
N PHE A 128 -11.54 0.70 12.56
CA PHE A 128 -12.64 0.08 11.80
C PHE A 128 -13.36 -1.06 12.55
N THR A 129 -12.99 -1.39 13.80
CA THR A 129 -13.66 -2.43 14.60
C THR A 129 -14.90 -1.94 15.37
N GLY A 130 -15.43 -0.77 15.05
CA GLY A 130 -16.79 -0.45 15.44
C GLY A 130 -17.78 -1.14 14.48
N GLU A 131 -18.84 -1.73 15.05
CA GLU A 131 -20.20 -1.60 14.50
C GLU A 131 -20.91 -2.72 13.70
N PRO A 132 -20.79 -4.01 14.04
CA PRO A 132 -21.92 -4.93 13.84
C PRO A 132 -23.03 -4.61 14.85
N GLN A 133 -22.66 -4.48 16.13
CA GLN A 133 -23.61 -4.40 17.24
C GLN A 133 -24.44 -3.10 17.23
N THR A 134 -23.84 -1.93 17.06
CA THR A 134 -24.54 -0.63 17.04
C THR A 134 -25.40 -0.45 15.79
N SER A 135 -24.95 -0.95 14.64
CA SER A 135 -25.75 -0.95 13.40
C SER A 135 -26.97 -1.87 13.51
N GLU A 136 -26.79 -3.06 14.09
CA GLU A 136 -27.90 -3.99 14.40
C GLU A 136 -28.88 -3.37 15.42
N LEU A 137 -28.36 -2.76 16.49
CA LEU A 137 -29.18 -2.04 17.48
C LEU A 137 -29.94 -0.88 16.84
N TYR A 138 -29.30 -0.08 15.97
CA TYR A 138 -30.00 0.97 15.24
C TYR A 138 -31.17 0.40 14.43
N ALA A 139 -30.95 -0.68 13.69
CA ALA A 139 -32.00 -1.32 12.90
C ALA A 139 -33.18 -1.79 13.75
N MET A 140 -32.95 -2.24 14.99
CA MET A 140 -34.00 -2.67 15.92
C MET A 140 -34.75 -1.51 16.58
N TYR A 141 -34.07 -0.40 16.87
CA TYR A 141 -34.61 0.68 17.71
C TYR A 141 -35.03 1.95 16.95
N ASN A 142 -34.65 2.11 15.68
CA ASN A 142 -35.12 3.24 14.87
C ASN A 142 -36.61 3.05 14.51
N GLU A 143 -37.41 4.12 14.64
CA GLU A 143 -38.86 4.08 14.46
C GLU A 143 -39.35 5.20 13.53
N TRP A 144 -38.58 5.50 12.49
CA TRP A 144 -38.88 6.61 11.58
C TRP A 144 -40.19 6.42 10.80
N ASP A 145 -40.63 5.18 10.60
CA ASP A 145 -41.92 4.86 9.98
C ASP A 145 -43.12 5.25 10.87
N ASN A 146 -42.90 5.50 12.15
CA ASN A 146 -43.94 5.88 13.12
C ASN A 146 -44.00 7.40 13.37
N LEU A 147 -43.31 8.21 12.55
CA LEU A 147 -43.38 9.67 12.68
C LEU A 147 -44.82 10.17 12.49
N PRO A 148 -45.22 11.25 13.19
CA PRO A 148 -46.59 11.79 13.08
C PRO A 148 -46.96 12.16 11.64
N SER A 149 -48.18 11.81 11.21
CA SER A 149 -48.69 12.18 9.88
C SER A 149 -49.29 13.58 9.88
N PHE A 150 -49.11 14.31 8.78
CA PHE A 150 -49.72 15.63 8.54
C PHE A 150 -51.11 15.53 7.90
N VAL A 151 -51.59 14.32 7.57
CA VAL A 151 -52.92 14.14 6.97
C VAL A 151 -54.00 14.49 8.00
N THR A 152 -54.62 15.66 7.83
CA THR A 152 -55.87 16.03 8.51
C THR A 152 -57.05 15.75 7.59
N GLN A 153 -58.27 15.59 8.14
CA GLN A 153 -59.49 15.37 7.37
C GLN A 153 -59.84 16.61 6.52
N GLY A 154 -59.10 16.85 5.44
CA GLY A 154 -59.24 18.04 4.59
C GLY A 154 -58.38 17.92 3.33
N THR A 155 -59.02 17.89 2.18
CA THR A 155 -58.50 17.53 0.86
C THR A 155 -57.57 18.58 0.20
N GLN A 156 -56.74 19.28 0.97
CA GLN A 156 -55.80 20.26 0.41
C GLN A 156 -54.37 19.74 0.51
N LYS A 157 -53.70 19.59 -0.64
CA LYS A 157 -52.30 19.17 -0.73
C LYS A 157 -51.42 20.27 -0.15
N ASN A 158 -51.17 20.19 1.16
CA ASN A 158 -50.28 21.08 1.91
C ASN A 158 -48.81 20.67 1.68
N ILE A 159 -47.88 21.63 1.70
CA ILE A 159 -46.44 21.39 1.58
C ILE A 159 -45.94 20.34 2.59
N LEU A 160 -46.57 20.26 3.76
CA LEU A 160 -46.26 19.27 4.79
C LEU A 160 -46.57 17.84 4.36
N ILE A 161 -47.72 17.61 3.71
CA ILE A 161 -48.11 16.31 3.15
C ILE A 161 -47.17 15.91 2.01
N ILE A 162 -46.69 16.87 1.22
CA ILE A 162 -45.71 16.61 0.15
C ILE A 162 -44.36 16.18 0.75
N GLY A 163 -43.92 16.83 1.84
CA GLY A 163 -42.70 16.46 2.54
C GLY A 163 -42.79 15.07 3.19
N GLU A 164 -43.91 14.75 3.85
CA GLU A 164 -44.16 13.40 4.39
C GLU A 164 -44.19 12.34 3.30
N GLN A 165 -44.89 12.59 2.19
CA GLN A 165 -44.91 11.65 1.06
C GLN A 165 -43.49 11.41 0.51
N ALA A 166 -42.69 12.46 0.34
CA ALA A 166 -41.30 12.34 -0.09
C ALA A 166 -40.46 11.52 0.90
N PHE A 167 -40.73 11.64 2.21
CA PHE A 167 -40.07 10.82 3.23
C PHE A 167 -40.43 9.34 3.11
N THR A 168 -41.72 9.02 2.94
CA THR A 168 -42.18 7.64 2.70
C THR A 168 -41.58 7.05 1.42
N GLU A 169 -41.40 7.87 0.38
CA GLU A 169 -40.74 7.51 -0.88
C GLU A 169 -39.20 7.44 -0.76
N LYS A 170 -38.65 7.73 0.43
CA LYS A 170 -37.21 7.79 0.74
C LYS A 170 -36.43 8.82 -0.09
N GLU A 171 -37.12 9.85 -0.58
CA GLU A 171 -36.52 10.98 -1.30
C GLU A 171 -35.98 12.01 -0.30
N TYR A 172 -35.02 11.61 0.54
CA TYR A 172 -34.57 12.39 1.70
C TYR A 172 -34.01 13.76 1.34
N GLU A 173 -33.32 13.91 0.20
CA GLU A 173 -32.85 15.22 -0.28
C GLU A 173 -34.01 16.16 -0.58
N ARG A 174 -35.12 15.63 -1.11
CA ARG A 174 -36.33 16.41 -1.38
C ARG A 174 -37.03 16.80 -0.08
N VAL A 175 -37.06 15.91 0.91
CA VAL A 175 -37.56 16.22 2.26
C VAL A 175 -36.77 17.37 2.87
N ILE A 176 -35.44 17.29 2.80
CA ILE A 176 -34.55 18.34 3.32
C ILE A 176 -34.84 19.68 2.64
N ALA A 177 -34.96 19.71 1.31
CA ALA A 177 -35.26 20.93 0.58
C ALA A 177 -36.60 21.55 1.00
N ILE A 178 -37.66 20.71 1.12
CA ILE A 178 -39.00 21.15 1.51
C ILE A 178 -39.01 21.66 2.95
N PHE A 179 -38.50 20.86 3.90
CA PHE A 179 -38.63 21.18 5.32
C PHE A 179 -37.63 22.22 5.82
N THR A 180 -36.51 22.41 5.13
CA THR A 180 -35.63 23.55 5.41
C THR A 180 -36.35 24.87 5.09
N ASP A 181 -37.05 24.99 3.97
CA ASP A 181 -37.87 26.18 3.63
C ASP A 181 -38.99 26.43 4.65
N VAL A 182 -39.65 25.36 5.13
CA VAL A 182 -40.69 25.46 6.17
C VAL A 182 -40.12 25.97 7.49
N VAL A 183 -38.95 25.47 7.92
CA VAL A 183 -38.27 25.91 9.14
C VAL A 183 -37.81 27.37 9.02
N GLU A 184 -37.16 27.76 7.92
CA GLU A 184 -36.64 29.11 7.71
C GLU A 184 -37.75 30.17 7.62
N THR A 185 -38.90 29.81 7.05
CA THR A 185 -40.04 30.73 6.92
C THR A 185 -40.91 30.78 8.19
N ASN A 186 -40.71 29.87 9.14
CA ASN A 186 -41.40 29.73 10.43
C ASN A 186 -42.95 29.74 10.32
N LYS A 187 -43.49 28.97 9.36
CA LYS A 187 -44.90 29.03 8.95
C LYS A 187 -45.80 27.89 9.44
N THR A 188 -45.54 27.28 10.60
CA THR A 188 -46.42 26.19 11.05
C THR A 188 -46.37 25.94 12.55
N ASP A 189 -47.55 25.71 13.14
CA ASP A 189 -47.68 25.20 14.51
C ASP A 189 -47.21 23.73 14.63
N GLN A 190 -46.99 23.05 13.50
CA GLN A 190 -46.51 21.68 13.43
C GLN A 190 -44.97 21.60 13.27
N LEU A 191 -44.26 22.67 13.63
CA LEU A 191 -42.80 22.76 13.53
C LEU A 191 -42.06 21.57 14.19
N PRO A 192 -42.48 21.05 15.37
CA PRO A 192 -41.81 19.90 15.96
C PRO A 192 -41.80 18.65 15.06
N TYR A 193 -42.90 18.39 14.34
CA TYR A 193 -42.98 17.26 13.40
C TYR A 193 -42.11 17.50 12.17
N VAL A 194 -42.08 18.73 11.65
CA VAL A 194 -41.20 19.13 10.54
C VAL A 194 -39.73 18.88 10.91
N LEU A 195 -39.31 19.29 12.10
CA LEU A 195 -37.95 19.06 12.61
C LEU A 195 -37.65 17.56 12.76
N ALA A 196 -38.62 16.75 13.20
CA ALA A 196 -38.44 15.30 13.30
C ALA A 196 -38.14 14.66 11.94
N TYR A 197 -38.95 14.96 10.90
CA TYR A 197 -38.70 14.45 9.54
C TYR A 197 -37.40 15.00 8.94
N LEU A 198 -37.09 16.28 9.16
CA LEU A 198 -35.88 16.91 8.65
C LEU A 198 -34.63 16.26 9.27
N GLY A 199 -34.62 16.07 10.59
CA GLY A 199 -33.51 15.43 11.30
C GLY A 199 -33.33 13.97 10.90
N ALA A 200 -34.44 13.22 10.77
CA ALA A 200 -34.42 11.84 10.29
C ALA A 200 -33.86 11.75 8.86
N SER A 201 -34.24 12.68 7.97
CA SER A 201 -33.73 12.72 6.59
C SER A 201 -32.23 13.02 6.54
N TYR A 202 -31.74 13.94 7.38
CA TYR A 202 -30.30 14.16 7.50
C TYR A 202 -29.57 12.93 8.03
N LEU A 203 -30.14 12.22 9.01
CA LEU A 203 -29.57 10.98 9.52
C LEU A 203 -29.52 9.90 8.44
N GLU A 204 -30.59 9.73 7.66
CA GLU A 204 -30.66 8.73 6.59
C GLU A 204 -29.58 8.95 5.53
N LEU A 205 -29.24 10.21 5.24
CA LEU A 205 -28.12 10.63 4.39
C LEU A 205 -26.77 10.72 5.11
N GLU A 206 -26.65 10.19 6.32
CA GLU A 206 -25.42 10.16 7.14
C GLU A 206 -24.84 11.55 7.45
N ALA A 207 -25.66 12.61 7.36
CA ALA A 207 -25.31 13.97 7.75
C ALA A 207 -25.53 14.17 9.26
N TYR A 208 -24.79 13.41 10.08
CA TYR A 208 -25.01 13.27 11.52
C TYR A 208 -25.03 14.59 12.29
N GLU A 209 -24.07 15.49 12.02
CA GLU A 209 -23.97 16.78 12.73
C GLU A 209 -25.17 17.70 12.42
N LYS A 210 -25.69 17.64 11.18
CA LYS A 210 -26.90 18.37 10.80
C LYS A 210 -28.13 17.78 11.47
N ALA A 211 -28.25 16.45 11.50
CA ALA A 211 -29.33 15.77 12.20
C ALA A 211 -29.36 16.15 13.69
N ILE A 212 -28.21 16.13 14.36
CA ILE A 212 -28.07 16.56 15.77
C ILE A 212 -28.52 18.01 15.93
N THR A 213 -28.06 18.92 15.07
CA THR A 213 -28.44 20.34 15.13
C THR A 213 -29.96 20.54 14.97
N VAL A 214 -30.59 19.80 14.07
CA VAL A 214 -32.06 19.86 13.88
C VAL A 214 -32.79 19.30 15.10
N PHE A 215 -32.29 18.24 15.72
CA PHE A 215 -32.89 17.72 16.95
C PHE A 215 -32.62 18.60 18.17
N ASP A 216 -31.53 19.37 18.20
CA ASP A 216 -31.33 20.42 19.20
C ASP A 216 -32.37 21.53 19.04
N GLN A 217 -32.68 21.95 17.81
CA GLN A 217 -33.81 22.86 17.56
C GLN A 217 -35.16 22.28 18.02
N LEU A 218 -35.36 20.96 17.87
CA LEU A 218 -36.57 20.31 18.36
C LEU A 218 -36.70 20.39 19.89
N LEU A 219 -35.59 20.25 20.63
CA LEU A 219 -35.56 20.45 22.09
C LEU A 219 -36.00 21.87 22.48
N GLU A 220 -35.67 22.87 21.68
CA GLU A 220 -35.99 24.28 21.93
C GLU A 220 -37.47 24.63 21.69
N THR A 221 -38.27 23.74 21.10
CA THR A 221 -39.69 24.03 20.79
C THR A 221 -40.62 24.04 22.01
N GLU A 222 -40.16 23.60 23.19
CA GLU A 222 -40.92 23.53 24.46
C GLU A 222 -42.31 22.87 24.34
N THR A 223 -42.44 21.88 23.46
CA THR A 223 -43.67 21.10 23.27
C THR A 223 -43.54 19.73 23.93
N VAL A 224 -44.66 19.00 24.05
CA VAL A 224 -44.66 17.57 24.44
C VAL A 224 -43.73 16.76 23.53
N GLU A 225 -43.58 17.18 22.27
CA GLU A 225 -42.75 16.51 21.29
C GLU A 225 -41.25 16.78 21.46
N SER A 226 -40.87 17.84 22.17
CA SER A 226 -39.47 18.24 22.36
C SER A 226 -38.66 17.15 23.05
N SER A 227 -39.22 16.45 24.05
CA SER A 227 -38.50 15.38 24.77
C SER A 227 -38.14 14.18 23.88
N LYS A 228 -38.83 13.99 22.75
CA LYS A 228 -38.51 12.94 21.77
C LYS A 228 -37.15 13.14 21.11
N ALA A 229 -36.65 14.38 21.07
CA ALA A 229 -35.35 14.69 20.49
C ALA A 229 -34.19 13.97 21.19
N TYR A 230 -34.29 13.65 22.49
CA TYR A 230 -33.27 12.83 23.16
C TYR A 230 -33.16 11.44 22.53
N TRP A 231 -34.30 10.79 22.25
CA TRP A 231 -34.34 9.51 21.56
C TRP A 231 -33.79 9.62 20.15
N TYR A 232 -34.20 10.65 19.40
CA TYR A 232 -33.73 10.86 18.03
C TYR A 232 -32.22 11.09 17.96
N LYS A 233 -31.66 11.89 18.88
CA LYS A 233 -30.21 12.05 19.01
C LYS A 233 -29.51 10.75 19.39
N ALA A 234 -30.11 9.93 20.28
CA ALA A 234 -29.58 8.60 20.58
C ALA A 234 -29.48 7.74 19.32
N MET A 235 -30.49 7.76 18.46
CA MET A 235 -30.46 7.04 17.17
C MET A 235 -29.37 7.56 16.23
N VAL A 236 -29.15 8.88 16.18
CA VAL A 236 -28.05 9.46 15.40
C VAL A 236 -26.69 8.98 15.90
N TYR A 237 -26.45 9.05 17.20
CA TYR A 237 -25.20 8.58 17.79
C TYR A 237 -25.02 7.07 17.64
N LEU A 238 -26.11 6.30 17.71
CA LEU A 238 -26.09 4.86 17.55
C LEU A 238 -25.70 4.47 16.12
N ARG A 239 -26.24 5.16 15.11
CA ARG A 239 -25.85 4.95 13.70
C ARG A 239 -24.42 5.39 13.39
N LYS A 240 -23.89 6.35 14.17
CA LYS A 240 -22.51 6.85 14.09
C LYS A 240 -21.50 6.01 14.91
N GLY A 241 -21.97 5.06 15.72
CA GLY A 241 -21.13 4.27 16.64
C GLY A 241 -20.66 4.96 17.91
N ASP A 242 -21.21 6.12 18.20
CA ASP A 242 -20.80 6.94 19.33
C ASP A 242 -21.54 6.50 20.60
N VAL A 243 -21.18 5.31 21.08
CA VAL A 243 -21.81 4.66 22.25
C VAL A 243 -21.81 5.56 23.48
N GLU A 244 -20.76 6.36 23.68
CA GLU A 244 -20.68 7.28 24.82
C GLU A 244 -21.81 8.31 24.76
N ASN A 245 -22.03 8.94 23.61
CA ASN A 245 -23.11 9.91 23.45
C ASN A 245 -24.49 9.25 23.37
N VAL A 246 -24.62 8.01 22.89
CA VAL A 246 -25.86 7.23 23.04
C VAL A 246 -26.24 7.13 24.52
N LYS A 247 -25.33 6.63 25.37
CA LYS A 247 -25.59 6.47 26.82
C LYS A 247 -25.99 7.79 27.48
N LYS A 248 -25.34 8.91 27.12
CA LYS A 248 -25.71 10.24 27.60
C LYS A 248 -27.15 10.62 27.23
N GLN A 249 -27.57 10.41 25.98
CA GLN A 249 -28.94 10.73 25.57
C GLN A 249 -29.96 9.81 26.26
N LEU A 250 -29.67 8.52 26.40
CA LEU A 250 -30.56 7.58 27.10
C LEU A 250 -30.74 7.97 28.57
N HIS A 251 -29.67 8.38 29.26
CA HIS A 251 -29.79 8.88 30.63
C HIS A 251 -30.66 10.15 30.75
N LEU A 252 -30.68 11.03 29.74
CA LEU A 252 -31.58 12.18 29.73
C LEU A 252 -33.06 11.75 29.67
N ILE A 253 -33.36 10.70 28.88
CA ILE A 253 -34.69 10.10 28.82
C ILE A 253 -35.06 9.49 30.17
N LEU A 254 -34.15 8.76 30.81
CA LEU A 254 -34.40 8.05 32.07
C LEU A 254 -34.57 8.97 33.29
N ASN A 255 -34.39 10.29 33.16
CA ASN A 255 -34.61 11.24 34.25
C ASN A 255 -36.11 11.47 34.55
N ASP A 256 -37.00 11.15 33.62
CA ASP A 256 -38.44 11.28 33.79
C ASP A 256 -39.16 10.07 33.18
N PRO A 257 -39.90 9.26 33.97
CA PRO A 257 -40.69 8.14 33.48
C PRO A 257 -41.72 8.48 32.40
N GLU A 258 -42.16 9.76 32.32
CA GLU A 258 -43.10 10.22 31.29
C GLU A 258 -42.42 10.53 29.94
N ASN A 259 -41.09 10.48 29.87
CA ASN A 259 -40.38 10.72 28.63
C ASN A 259 -40.65 9.64 27.59
N TYR A 260 -40.69 10.08 26.34
CA TYR A 260 -40.85 9.19 25.19
C TYR A 260 -39.77 8.09 25.18
N ASN A 261 -40.20 6.85 24.93
CA ASN A 261 -39.35 5.67 24.85
C ASN A 261 -38.53 5.37 26.13
N PHE A 262 -39.02 5.75 27.32
CA PHE A 262 -38.37 5.44 28.61
C PHE A 262 -37.99 3.94 28.78
N ASP A 263 -38.94 3.03 28.57
CA ASP A 263 -38.68 1.59 28.71
C ASP A 263 -37.66 1.09 27.68
N LYS A 264 -37.77 1.56 26.43
CA LYS A 264 -36.82 1.21 25.37
C LYS A 264 -35.43 1.79 25.63
N ALA A 265 -35.33 2.96 26.25
CA ALA A 265 -34.06 3.54 26.66
C ALA A 265 -33.38 2.69 27.74
N THR A 266 -34.16 2.08 28.64
CA THR A 266 -33.64 1.12 29.62
C THR A 266 -33.11 -0.13 28.91
N GLN A 267 -33.89 -0.73 28.02
CA GLN A 267 -33.50 -1.94 27.27
C GLN A 267 -32.26 -1.70 26.41
N LEU A 268 -32.24 -0.63 25.64
CA LEU A 268 -31.10 -0.28 24.79
C LEU A 268 -29.83 -0.04 25.63
N LEU A 269 -29.95 0.55 26.83
CA LEU A 269 -28.80 0.75 27.71
C LEU A 269 -28.22 -0.57 28.23
N GLU A 270 -29.05 -1.61 28.43
CA GLU A 270 -28.60 -2.96 28.81
C GLU A 270 -27.90 -3.69 27.66
N GLU A 271 -28.27 -3.40 26.41
CA GLU A 271 -27.69 -4.02 25.21
C GLU A 271 -26.36 -3.39 24.74
N LEU A 272 -26.00 -2.20 25.26
CA LEU A 272 -24.78 -1.42 24.93
C LEU A 272 -23.57 -1.70 25.84
#